data_AF-A0A842VAW5-F1
#
_entry.id   AF-A0A842VAW5-F1
#
_cell.length_a   1.000
_cell.length_b   1.000
_cell.length_c   1.000
_cell.angle_alpha   90.00
_cell.angle_beta   90.00
_cell.angle_gamma   90.00
#
_symmetry.space_group_name_H-M   'P 1'
#
loop_
_entity.id
_entity.type
_entity.pdbx_description
1 polymer ?
#
loop_
_entity_poly.entity_id
_entity_poly.type
_entity_poly.pdbx_seq_one_letter_code
_entity_poly.pdbx_strand_id
1 'polypeptide(L)' 'MVKTITCQRCGAQIPTYSAMRKWCVECRHTVSLEQAKLRKARKRAIDQLS' A
#
# COMPACT_ATOMS: atom_id res chain seq x y z
N MET A 1 -20.03 -2.79 11.98
CA MET A 1 -19.81 -4.20 11.62
C MET A 1 -18.36 -4.39 11.21
N VAL A 2 -17.62 -5.29 11.87
CA VAL A 2 -16.25 -5.66 11.45
C VAL A 2 -16.36 -6.50 10.18
N LYS A 3 -15.61 -6.13 9.14
CA LYS A 3 -15.49 -6.90 7.90
C LYS A 3 -14.12 -7.54 7.85
N THR A 4 -14.01 -8.73 7.28
CA THR A 4 -12.71 -9.33 6.96
C THR A 4 -12.30 -8.96 5.54
N ILE A 5 -11.03 -8.60 5.37
CA ILE A 5 -10.42 -8.37 4.06
C ILE A 5 -9.20 -9.26 3.93
N THR A 6 -8.84 -9.59 2.69
CA THR A 6 -7.59 -10.27 2.37
C THR A 6 -6.51 -9.23 2.12
N CYS A 7 -5.39 -9.30 2.83
CA CYS A 7 -4.24 -8.45 2.55
C CYS A 7 -3.71 -8.75 1.14
N GLN A 8 -3.65 -7.72 0.28
CA GLN A 8 -3.21 -7.88 -1.11
C GLN A 8 -1.72 -8.23 -1.27
N ARG A 9 -0.93 -8.18 -0.19
CA ARG A 9 0.52 -8.47 -0.22
C ARG A 9 0.85 -9.86 0.32
N CYS A 10 0.36 -10.19 1.52
CA CYS A 10 0.67 -11.46 2.18
C CYS A 10 -0.49 -12.47 2.15
N GLY A 11 -1.67 -12.11 1.66
CA GLY A 11 -2.83 -13.00 1.61
C GLY A 11 -3.53 -13.23 2.96
N ALA A 12 -3.03 -12.64 4.06
CA ALA A 12 -3.64 -12.83 5.38
C ALA A 12 -5.06 -12.24 5.45
N GLN A 13 -5.98 -12.99 6.06
CA GLN A 13 -7.31 -12.48 6.40
C GLN A 13 -7.22 -11.61 7.66
N ILE A 14 -7.66 -10.36 7.55
CA ILE A 14 -7.57 -9.39 8.64
C ILE A 14 -8.93 -8.74 8.91
N PRO A 15 -9.30 -8.54 10.19
CA PRO A 15 -10.47 -7.76 10.54
C PRO A 15 -10.21 -6.28 10.27
N THR A 16 -11.19 -5.60 9.69
CA THR A 16 -11.16 -4.17 9.41
C THR A 16 -12.53 -3.54 9.64
N TYR A 17 -12.51 -2.32 10.16
CA TYR A 17 -13.69 -1.45 10.22
C TYR A 17 -13.86 -0.62 8.95
N SER A 18 -12.83 -0.57 8.10
CA SER A 18 -12.79 0.21 6.86
C SER A 18 -12.69 -0.69 5.65
N ALA A 19 -13.64 -0.53 4.72
CA ALA A 19 -13.63 -1.21 3.42
C ALA A 19 -12.50 -0.72 2.49
N MET A 20 -11.92 0.45 2.77
CA MET A 20 -10.80 0.99 1.97
C MET A 20 -9.45 0.36 2.31
N ARG A 21 -9.36 -0.38 3.41
CA ARG A 21 -8.10 -1.00 3.81
C ARG A 21 -7.76 -2.13 2.83
N LYS A 22 -6.52 -2.13 2.31
CA LYS A 22 -6.01 -3.14 1.36
C LYS A 22 -4.90 -4.03 1.93
N TRP A 23 -4.27 -3.59 3.03
CA TRP A 23 -3.09 -4.24 3.61
C TRP A 23 -3.22 -4.42 5.13
N CYS A 24 -2.60 -5.48 5.65
CA CYS A 24 -2.44 -5.71 7.08
C CYS A 24 -1.54 -4.64 7.71
N VAL A 25 -1.53 -4.52 9.04
CA VAL A 25 -0.73 -3.52 9.76
C VAL A 25 0.75 -3.66 9.36
N GLU A 26 1.25 -4.89 9.30
CA GLU A 26 2.66 -5.18 8.99
C GLU A 26 3.01 -4.79 7.55
N CYS A 27 2.20 -5.21 6.57
CA CYS A 27 2.44 -4.89 5.17
C CYS A 27 2.19 -3.41 4.83
N ARG A 28 1.33 -2.72 5.59
CA ARG A 28 0.95 -1.33 5.31
C ARG A 28 2.16 -0.41 5.30
N HIS A 29 3.07 -0.57 6.27
CA HIS A 29 4.26 0.27 6.34
C HIS A 29 5.16 0.03 5.12
N THR A 30 5.48 -1.23 4.83
CA THR A 30 6.38 -1.55 3.72
C THR A 30 5.84 -1.08 2.38
N VAL A 31 4.55 -1.31 2.11
CA VAL A 31 3.91 -0.85 0.86
C VAL A 31 3.92 0.67 0.75
N SER A 32 3.71 1.38 1.87
CA SER A 32 3.78 2.84 1.89
C SER A 32 5.18 3.35 1.49
N LEU A 33 6.24 2.72 2.00
CA LEU A 33 7.62 3.06 1.66
C LEU A 33 7.95 2.73 0.20
N GLU A 34 7.53 1.57 -0.29
CA GLU A 34 7.69 1.17 -1.70
C GLU A 34 7.02 2.18 -2.64
N GLN A 35 5.76 2.55 -2.34
CA GLN A 35 5.03 3.55 -3.12
C GLN A 35 5.69 4.93 -3.08
N ALA A 36 6.21 5.35 -1.92
CA ALA A 36 6.94 6.61 -1.80
C ALA A 36 8.22 6.62 -2.67
N LYS A 37 8.96 5.51 -2.69
CA LYS A 37 10.14 5.34 -3.57
C LYS A 37 9.75 5.41 -5.04
N LEU A 38 8.70 4.70 -5.45
CA LEU A 38 8.20 4.73 -6.83
C LEU A 38 7.75 6.14 -7.27
N ARG A 39 7.06 6.87 -6.39
CA ARG A 39 6.67 8.27 -6.67
C ARG A 39 7.88 9.17 -6.87
N LYS A 40 8.90 9.05 -6.01
CA LYS A 40 10.16 9.81 -6.15
C LYS A 40 10.90 9.46 -7.44
N ALA A 41 11.01 8.18 -7.78
CA ALA A 41 11.63 7.73 -9.01
C ALA A 41 10.88 8.25 -10.24
N ARG A 42 9.55 8.16 -10.24
CA ARG A 42 8.70 8.70 -11.30
C ARG A 42 8.87 10.21 -11.46
N LYS A 43 8.92 10.96 -10.36
CA LYS A 43 9.15 12.42 -10.40
C LYS A 43 10.50 12.74 -11.06
N ARG A 44 11.58 12.09 -10.61
CA ARG A 44 12.93 12.27 -11.19
C ARG A 44 12.98 11.94 -12.68
N ALA A 45 12.31 10.86 -13.09
CA ALA A 45 12.24 10.49 -14.49
C ALA A 45 11.52 11.56 -15.33
N ILE A 46 10.44 12.14 -14.81
CA ILE A 46 9.74 13.27 -15.45
C ILE A 46 10.65 14.50 -15.53
N ASP A 47 11.33 14.85 -14.43
CA ASP A 47 12.24 16.00 -14.40
C ASP A 47 13.42 15.85 -15.39
N GLN A 48 13.87 14.62 -15.68
CA GLN A 48 14.94 14.33 -16.66
C GLN A 48 14.47 14.39 -18.12
N LEU A 49 13.16 14.35 -18.37
CA LEU A 49 12.56 14.43 -19.71
C LEU A 49 12.13 15.85 -20.09
N SER A 50 12.38 16.83 -19.22
CA SER A 50 11.85 18.20 -19.33
C SER A 50 12.93 19.24 -19.61
#